data_AF-Q025L7-F1
#
_entry.id   AF-Q025L7-F1
#
_cell.length_a   1.000
_cell.length_b   1.000
_cell.length_c   1.000
_cell.angle_alpha   90.00
_cell.angle_beta   90.00
_cell.angle_gamma   90.00
#
_symmetry.space_group_name_H-M   'P 1'
#
loop_
_entity.id
_entity.type
_entity.pdbx_description
1 polymer ?
#
loop_
_entity_poly.entity_id
_entity_poly.type
_entity_poly.pdbx_seq_one_letter_code
_entity_poly.pdbx_strand_id
1 'polypeptide(L)'
;MARGWESKSVEAQIDMAETRSAAAQAKVLSQETLDLLRKKESLLMSRTRVVRDLENAQNPRYKAVLSKALADLDAQLTTLAM
;
A
#
# COMPACT_ATOMS: atom_id res chain seq x y z
N MET A 1 19.33 -9.83 8.60
CA MET A 1 18.92 -8.41 8.50
C MET A 1 18.40 -8.10 7.09
N ALA A 2 17.13 -8.44 6.83
CA ALA A 2 16.30 -7.78 5.83
C ALA A 2 14.93 -7.66 6.52
N ARG A 3 14.58 -6.43 6.84
CA ARG A 3 13.71 -6.06 7.96
C ARG A 3 12.26 -6.02 7.50
N GLY A 4 11.37 -6.58 8.32
CA GLY A 4 10.00 -6.09 8.48
C GLY A 4 8.93 -6.63 7.53
N TRP A 5 8.66 -7.94 7.55
CA TRP A 5 7.31 -8.47 7.28
C TRP A 5 6.66 -8.91 8.60
N GLU A 6 6.82 -8.10 9.65
CA GLU A 6 6.09 -8.26 10.90
C GLU A 6 5.04 -7.15 10.98
N SER A 7 3.84 -7.46 10.53
CA SER A 7 2.63 -6.86 11.09
C SER A 7 1.76 -7.98 11.65
N LYS A 8 2.37 -8.66 12.63
CA LYS A 8 1.69 -9.27 13.77
C LYS A 8 1.37 -8.11 14.74
N SER A 9 0.12 -7.68 14.81
CA SER A 9 -0.50 -7.10 16.03
C SER A 9 -1.95 -6.74 15.74
N VAL A 10 -2.93 -7.46 16.31
CA VAL A 10 -3.56 -7.26 17.64
C VAL A 10 -5.00 -6.80 17.41
N GLU A 11 -5.97 -7.72 17.42
CA GLU A 11 -6.85 -8.06 18.55
C GLU A 11 -7.79 -6.92 18.99
N ALA A 12 -9.11 -7.15 18.89
CA ALA A 12 -10.04 -7.13 20.05
C ALA A 12 -11.52 -7.08 19.62
N GLN A 13 -12.19 -8.18 19.98
CA GLN A 13 -13.57 -8.43 20.47
C GLN A 13 -14.48 -7.18 20.59
N ILE A 14 -15.66 -7.08 19.96
CA ILE A 14 -16.94 -7.81 20.18
C ILE A 14 -17.59 -7.47 21.55
N ASP A 15 -18.24 -6.30 21.70
CA ASP A 15 -19.25 -5.94 22.75
C ASP A 15 -19.91 -4.57 22.43
N MET A 16 -21.23 -4.32 22.37
CA MET A 16 -22.51 -5.02 22.60
C MET A 16 -23.60 -4.48 21.61
N ALA A 17 -24.70 -5.22 21.39
CA ALA A 17 -25.41 -5.46 20.12
C ALA A 17 -26.18 -4.34 19.34
N GLU A 18 -26.46 -3.13 19.84
CA GLU A 18 -27.11 -2.08 19.01
C GLU A 18 -26.19 -0.89 18.71
N THR A 19 -25.38 -0.46 19.68
CA THR A 19 -24.26 0.46 19.46
C THR A 19 -23.11 -0.22 18.69
N ARG A 20 -23.03 -1.57 18.73
CA ARG A 20 -22.12 -2.39 17.91
C ARG A 20 -22.30 -2.12 16.43
N SER A 21 -23.51 -1.87 15.93
CA SER A 21 -23.75 -1.78 14.48
C SER A 21 -23.11 -0.53 13.88
N ALA A 22 -23.29 0.63 14.54
CA ALA A 22 -22.66 1.88 14.14
C ALA A 22 -21.15 1.89 14.42
N ALA A 23 -20.72 1.38 15.58
CA ALA A 23 -19.29 1.27 15.90
C ALA A 23 -18.56 0.24 15.02
N ALA A 24 -19.21 -0.85 14.62
CA ALA A 24 -18.67 -1.83 13.69
C ALA A 24 -18.61 -1.26 12.28
N GLN A 25 -19.62 -0.54 11.80
CA GLN A 25 -19.52 0.19 10.52
C GLN A 25 -18.39 1.21 10.54
N ALA A 26 -18.28 2.03 11.60
CA ALA A 26 -17.19 2.99 11.75
C ALA A 26 -15.81 2.30 11.82
N LYS A 27 -15.72 1.13 12.48
CA LYS A 27 -14.49 0.32 12.54
C LYS A 27 -14.14 -0.32 11.20
N VAL A 28 -15.13 -0.81 10.44
CA VAL A 28 -14.94 -1.36 9.08
C VAL A 28 -14.47 -0.27 8.12
N LEU A 29 -15.11 0.92 8.16
CA LEU A 29 -14.67 2.08 7.39
C LEU A 29 -13.24 2.51 7.76
N SER A 30 -12.90 2.49 9.07
CA SER A 30 -11.54 2.78 9.54
C SER A 30 -10.52 1.74 9.09
N GLN A 31 -10.87 0.45 9.09
CA GLN A 31 -10.02 -0.64 8.59
C GLN A 31 -9.79 -0.51 7.09
N GLU A 32 -10.83 -0.27 6.31
CA GLU A 32 -10.73 -0.07 4.86
C GLU A 32 -9.87 1.16 4.53
N THR A 33 -10.03 2.24 5.28
CA THR A 33 -9.20 3.45 5.15
C THR A 33 -7.73 3.16 5.49
N LEU A 34 -7.45 2.42 6.57
CA LEU A 34 -6.10 2.03 6.95
C LEU A 34 -5.46 1.10 5.92
N ASP A 35 -6.22 0.18 5.34
CA ASP A 35 -5.72 -0.73 4.32
C ASP A 35 -5.44 0.01 3.00
N LEU A 36 -6.25 1.01 2.64
CA LEU A 36 -5.94 1.91 1.52
C LEU A 36 -4.66 2.71 1.77
N LEU A 37 -4.48 3.25 2.98
CA LEU A 37 -3.25 3.96 3.36
C LEU A 37 -2.02 3.05 3.28
N ARG A 38 -2.10 1.83 3.82
CA ARG A 38 -1.00 0.83 3.75
C ARG A 38 -0.66 0.44 2.32
N LYS A 39 -1.69 0.24 1.47
CA LYS A 39 -1.50 -0.04 0.04
C LYS A 39 -0.80 1.12 -0.65
N LYS A 40 -1.23 2.36 -0.39
CA LYS A 40 -0.61 3.57 -0.92
C LYS A 40 0.86 3.69 -0.50
N GLU A 41 1.18 3.49 0.78
CA GLU A 41 2.55 3.52 1.28
C GLU A 41 3.43 2.46 0.61
N SER A 42 2.91 1.24 0.45
CA SER A 42 3.60 0.15 -0.23
C SER A 42 3.90 0.49 -1.70
N LEU A 43 2.93 1.08 -2.41
CA LEU A 43 3.10 1.53 -3.79
C LEU A 43 4.14 2.66 -3.89
N LEU A 44 4.12 3.63 -2.98
CA LEU A 44 5.11 4.72 -2.93
C LEU A 44 6.53 4.20 -2.67
N MET A 45 6.69 3.22 -1.77
CA MET A 45 7.98 2.57 -1.54
C MET A 45 8.48 1.84 -2.80
N SER A 46 7.60 1.10 -3.47
CA SER A 46 7.93 0.41 -4.72
C SER A 46 8.34 1.40 -5.81
N ARG A 47 7.59 2.50 -5.97
CA ARG A 47 7.90 3.58 -6.91
C ARG A 47 9.28 4.16 -6.67
N THR A 48 9.59 4.47 -5.41
CA THR A 48 10.89 5.02 -5.01
C THR A 48 12.03 4.08 -5.37
N ARG A 49 11.84 2.77 -5.15
CA ARG A 49 12.82 1.75 -5.55
C ARG A 49 13.02 1.71 -7.06
N VAL A 50 11.94 1.67 -7.84
CA VAL A 50 12.01 1.61 -9.31
C VAL A 50 12.69 2.85 -9.89
N VAL A 51 12.43 4.05 -9.35
CA VAL A 51 13.13 5.28 -9.75
C VAL A 51 14.63 5.17 -9.48
N ARG A 52 15.00 4.72 -8.28
CA ARG A 52 16.42 4.50 -7.94
C ARG A 52 17.07 3.46 -8.84
N ASP A 53 16.36 2.40 -9.19
CA ASP A 53 16.87 1.36 -10.09
C ASP A 53 17.03 1.90 -11.52
N LEU A 54 16.15 2.81 -11.98
CA LEU A 54 16.25 3.50 -13.28
C LEU A 54 17.48 4.40 -13.36
N GLU A 55 17.76 5.14 -12.28
CA GLU A 55 18.93 6.02 -12.18
C GLU A 55 20.25 5.24 -12.27
N ASN A 56 20.30 4.06 -11.64
CA ASN A 56 21.50 3.22 -11.62
C ASN A 56 21.60 2.24 -12.79
N ALA A 57 20.49 1.95 -13.49
CA ALA A 57 20.49 1.05 -14.63
C ALA A 57 21.32 1.63 -15.79
N GLN A 58 22.12 0.78 -16.44
CA GLN A 58 22.85 1.13 -17.66
C GLN A 58 22.29 0.40 -18.89
N ASN A 59 21.61 -0.74 -18.67
CA ASN A 59 21.05 -1.54 -19.74
C ASN A 59 19.73 -0.92 -20.27
N PRO A 60 19.64 -0.55 -21.56
CA PRO A 60 18.46 0.11 -22.12
C PRO A 60 17.20 -0.77 -22.10
N ARG A 61 17.35 -2.09 -22.29
CA ARG A 61 16.23 -3.03 -22.18
C ARG A 61 15.69 -3.09 -20.75
N TYR A 62 16.57 -3.07 -19.76
CA TYR A 62 16.17 -3.06 -18.36
C TYR A 62 15.50 -1.74 -17.96
N LYS A 63 16.01 -0.60 -18.46
CA LYS A 63 15.35 0.71 -18.30
C LYS A 63 13.94 0.73 -18.87
N ALA A 64 13.71 0.13 -20.04
CA ALA A 64 12.38 0.04 -20.63
C ALA A 64 11.40 -0.73 -19.73
N VAL A 65 11.85 -1.84 -19.14
CA VAL A 65 11.06 -2.63 -18.18
C VAL A 65 10.73 -1.81 -16.92
N LEU A 66 11.72 -1.16 -16.34
CA LEU A 66 11.52 -0.34 -15.14
C LEU A 66 10.63 0.88 -15.40
N SER A 67 10.74 1.50 -16.58
CA SER A 67 9.89 2.64 -16.97
C SER A 67 8.43 2.22 -17.10
N LYS A 68 8.18 1.03 -17.66
CA LYS A 68 6.83 0.45 -17.69
C LYS A 68 6.32 0.17 -16.28
N ALA A 69 7.13 -0.48 -15.44
CA ALA A 69 6.75 -0.75 -14.06
C ALA A 69 6.45 0.55 -13.27
N LEU A 70 7.20 1.62 -13.52
CA LEU A 70 6.95 2.93 -12.92
C LEU A 70 5.58 3.50 -13.34
N ALA A 71 5.25 3.43 -14.62
CA ALA A 71 3.96 3.88 -15.13
C ALA A 71 2.79 3.07 -14.53
N ASP A 72 2.95 1.76 -14.38
CA ASP A 72 1.94 0.89 -13.77
C ASP A 72 1.74 1.21 -12.27
N LEU A 73 2.81 1.57 -11.55
CA LEU A 73 2.74 2.00 -10.15
C LEU A 73 2.07 3.37 -10.02
N ASP A 74 2.38 4.32 -10.90
CA ASP A 74 1.78 5.64 -10.93
C ASP A 74 0.27 5.58 -11.26
N ALA A 75 -0.13 4.67 -12.17
CA ALA A 75 -1.53 4.41 -12.45
C ALA A 75 -2.28 3.87 -11.22
N GLN A 76 -1.69 2.90 -10.50
CA GLN A 76 -2.28 2.37 -9.26
C GLN A 76 -2.41 3.43 -8.17
N LEU A 77 -1.40 4.30 -8.02
CA LEU A 77 -1.45 5.41 -7.07
C LEU A 77 -2.53 6.43 -7.42
N THR A 78 -2.74 6.70 -8.71
CA THR A 78 -3.80 7.59 -9.18
C THR A 78 -5.17 7.00 -8.87
N THR A 79 -5.37 5.70 -9.12
CA THR A 79 -6.62 4.98 -8.78
C THR A 79 -6.90 4.97 -7.28
N LEU A 80 -5.86 4.93 -6.43
CA LEU A 80 -6.02 4.98 -4.97
C LEU A 80 -6.26 6.40 -4.40
N ALA A 81 -5.91 7.43 -5.16
CA ALA A 81 -6.05 8.83 -4.74
C ALA A 81 -7.40 9.44 -5.17
N MET A 82 -8.13 8.76 -6.06
CA MET A 82 -9.40 9.17 -6.65
C MET A 82 -10.57 8.49 -5.96
#